data_AF-A0A9Q9BBX6-F1
#
_entry.id   AF-A0A9Q9BBX6-F1
#
_cell.length_a   1.000
_cell.length_b   1.000
_cell.length_c   1.000
_cell.angle_alpha   90.00
_cell.angle_beta   90.00
_cell.angle_gamma   90.00
#
_symmetry.space_group_name_H-M   'P 1'
#
loop_
_entity.id
_entity.type
_entity.pdbx_description
1 polymer ?
#
loop_
_entity_poly.entity_id
_entity_poly.type
_entity_poly.pdbx_seq_one_letter_code
_entity_poly.pdbx_strand_id
1 'polypeptide(L)'
;MWWLVAVLAGIFLFLFLKKSWKENSQGVRLNDGTAAEDEALENIVEMEDAFFEAVRTGKKSIKFMYLFYQEDIMIIKSLFQSEGIPYRMENEHLSSILVGSGVAGTNYTAFYILREDYEDALKIVKEYAENKQLETSDKDSTGCMTKFIDFISAANFIPKKTETSGIVIFKLEND
;
A
#
# COMPACT_ATOMS: atom_id res chain seq x y z
N MET A 1 47.67 21.16 32.67
CA MET A 1 46.33 21.70 33.00
C MET A 1 45.24 21.29 31.99
N TRP A 2 45.54 21.17 30.69
CA TRP A 2 44.56 20.75 29.66
C TRP A 2 44.08 19.29 29.77
N TRP A 3 44.90 18.40 30.33
CA TRP A 3 44.56 16.98 30.48
C TRP A 3 43.45 16.74 31.50
N LEU A 4 43.35 17.58 32.54
CA LEU A 4 42.28 17.50 33.55
C LEU A 4 40.91 17.83 32.96
N VAL A 5 40.86 18.79 32.03
CA VAL A 5 39.63 19.17 31.31
C VAL A 5 39.18 18.04 30.37
N ALA A 6 40.11 17.39 29.69
CA ALA A 6 39.80 16.25 28.81
C ALA A 6 39.25 15.05 29.59
N VAL A 7 39.82 14.75 30.76
CA VAL A 7 39.33 13.66 31.64
C VAL A 7 37.93 13.96 32.16
N LEU A 8 37.68 15.20 32.61
CA LEU A 8 36.36 15.60 33.09
C LEU A 8 35.29 15.57 31.97
N ALA A 9 35.64 16.00 30.75
CA ALA A 9 34.76 15.93 29.60
C ALA A 9 34.42 14.47 29.22
N GLY A 10 35.41 13.57 29.26
CA GLY A 10 35.20 12.14 29.00
C GLY A 10 34.27 11.48 30.02
N ILE A 11 34.43 11.81 31.31
CA ILE A 11 33.54 11.32 32.37
C ILE A 11 32.11 11.85 32.18
N PHE A 12 31.96 13.13 31.80
CA PHE A 12 30.64 13.71 31.56
C PHE A 12 29.94 13.08 30.36
N LEU A 13 30.67 12.83 29.27
CA LEU A 13 30.15 12.15 28.09
C LEU A 13 29.72 10.71 28.41
N PHE A 14 30.52 9.99 29.22
CA PHE A 14 30.20 8.63 29.66
C PHE A 14 28.96 8.58 30.56
N LEU A 15 28.82 9.53 31.50
CA LEU A 15 27.63 9.64 32.34
C LEU A 15 26.38 10.00 31.52
N PHE A 16 26.53 10.86 30.52
CA PHE A 16 25.43 11.24 29.63
C PHE A 16 24.98 10.06 28.74
N LEU A 17 25.93 9.32 28.16
CA LEU A 17 25.67 8.09 27.41
C LEU A 17 24.99 7.03 28.29
N LYS A 18 25.46 6.86 29.54
CA LYS A 18 24.85 5.91 30.49
C LYS A 18 23.43 6.31 30.89
N LYS A 19 23.16 7.61 31.07
CA LYS A 19 21.81 8.12 31.35
C LYS A 19 20.88 7.90 30.15
N SER A 20 21.33 8.23 28.95
CA SER A 20 20.57 8.01 27.71
C SER A 20 20.30 6.52 27.47
N TRP A 21 21.26 5.64 27.73
CA TRP A 21 21.03 4.19 27.69
C TRP A 21 20.03 3.71 28.74
N LYS A 22 20.01 4.30 29.93
CA LYS A 22 19.04 3.93 30.98
C LYS A 22 17.62 4.36 30.61
N GLU A 23 17.46 5.54 30.02
CA GLU A 23 16.17 6.03 29.49
C GLU A 23 15.69 5.19 28.31
N ASN A 24 16.59 4.71 27.45
CA ASN A 24 16.26 3.85 26.29
C ASN A 24 16.18 2.34 26.63
N SER A 25 16.61 1.94 27.83
CA SER A 25 16.49 0.57 28.35
C SER A 25 15.17 0.29 29.05
N GLN A 26 14.32 1.31 29.21
CA GLN A 26 12.88 1.07 29.31
C GLN A 26 12.40 0.71 27.91
N GLY A 27 12.71 -0.53 27.52
CA GLY A 27 12.28 -1.10 26.26
C GLY A 27 10.78 -0.90 26.10
N VAL A 28 10.35 -0.90 24.83
CA VAL A 28 8.94 -1.05 24.44
C VAL A 28 8.30 -2.03 25.42
N ARG A 29 7.44 -1.54 26.30
CA ARG A 29 6.61 -2.40 27.14
C ARG A 29 5.72 -3.13 26.16
N LEU A 30 6.06 -4.38 25.84
CA LEU A 30 5.10 -5.26 25.22
C LEU A 30 3.93 -5.36 26.19
N ASN A 31 2.77 -5.02 25.65
CA ASN A 31 1.46 -4.95 26.27
C ASN A 31 1.30 -5.96 27.41
N ASP A 32 0.85 -5.48 28.58
CA ASP A 32 0.66 -6.27 29.80
C ASP A 32 -0.64 -7.11 29.80
N GLY A 33 -1.29 -7.23 28.64
CA GLY A 33 -2.45 -8.09 28.44
C GLY A 33 -3.71 -7.57 29.15
N THR A 34 -3.73 -6.28 29.50
CA THR A 34 -4.86 -5.65 30.19
C THR A 34 -5.47 -4.46 29.45
N ALA A 35 -5.07 -4.22 28.20
CA ALA A 35 -5.66 -3.17 27.39
C ALA A 35 -6.95 -3.66 26.72
N ALA A 36 -7.96 -2.80 26.73
CA ALA A 36 -9.19 -2.88 25.93
C ALA A 36 -8.92 -2.78 24.40
N GLU A 37 -7.82 -3.36 23.92
CA GLU A 37 -7.36 -3.41 22.53
C GLU A 37 -7.86 -4.68 21.80
N ASP A 38 -8.16 -5.76 22.53
CA ASP A 38 -8.66 -7.01 21.93
C ASP A 38 -10.02 -6.81 21.23
N GLU A 39 -10.94 -6.04 21.82
CA GLU A 39 -12.24 -5.72 21.18
C GLU A 39 -12.12 -4.77 19.97
N ALA A 40 -11.05 -3.96 19.91
CA ALA A 40 -10.81 -3.06 18.79
C ALA A 40 -10.18 -3.78 17.58
N LEU A 41 -9.39 -4.83 17.84
CA LEU A 41 -8.80 -5.69 16.82
C LEU A 41 -9.79 -6.73 16.27
N GLU A 42 -10.72 -7.26 17.09
CA GLU A 42 -11.78 -8.18 16.63
C GLU A 42 -12.74 -7.55 15.60
N ASN A 43 -12.88 -6.22 15.59
CA ASN A 43 -13.74 -5.51 14.64
C ASN A 43 -13.04 -5.10 13.34
N ILE A 44 -11.74 -5.40 13.18
CA ILE A 44 -11.05 -5.17 11.91
C ILE A 44 -11.43 -6.32 10.98
N VAL A 45 -12.43 -6.08 10.13
CA VAL A 45 -12.72 -7.02 9.03
C VAL A 45 -11.53 -6.98 8.08
N GLU A 46 -10.73 -8.05 8.07
CA GLU A 46 -9.74 -8.26 7.04
C GLU A 46 -10.48 -8.51 5.72
N MET A 47 -10.35 -7.56 4.78
CA MET A 47 -11.06 -7.60 3.49
C MET A 47 -10.70 -8.85 2.67
N GLU A 48 -9.54 -9.44 2.93
CA GLU A 48 -9.09 -10.68 2.31
C GLU A 48 -9.81 -11.91 2.87
N ASP A 49 -10.09 -11.97 4.17
CA ASP A 49 -10.92 -13.02 4.75
C ASP A 49 -12.36 -12.94 4.24
N ALA A 50 -12.92 -11.73 4.18
CA ALA A 50 -14.24 -11.50 3.60
C ALA A 50 -14.30 -11.95 2.12
N PHE A 51 -13.23 -11.69 1.37
CA PHE A 51 -13.09 -12.16 -0.01
C PHE A 51 -13.05 -13.68 -0.10
N PHE A 52 -12.26 -14.37 0.74
CA PHE A 52 -12.17 -15.83 0.72
C PHE A 52 -13.50 -16.50 1.11
N GLU A 53 -14.18 -15.97 2.12
CA GLU A 53 -15.49 -16.46 2.52
C GLU A 53 -16.54 -16.29 1.42
N ALA A 54 -16.56 -15.12 0.76
CA ALA A 54 -17.40 -14.88 -0.40
C ALA A 54 -17.13 -15.87 -1.54
N VAL A 55 -15.87 -16.12 -1.89
CA VAL A 55 -15.51 -17.10 -2.93
C VAL A 55 -15.92 -18.52 -2.51
N ARG A 56 -15.72 -18.88 -1.24
CA ARG A 56 -16.11 -20.19 -0.67
C ARG A 56 -17.62 -20.44 -0.76
N THR A 57 -18.44 -19.40 -0.63
CA THR A 57 -19.90 -19.47 -0.81
C THR A 57 -20.35 -19.52 -2.27
N GLY A 58 -19.42 -19.48 -3.23
CA GLY A 58 -19.69 -19.64 -4.65
C GLY A 58 -19.70 -18.32 -5.46
N LYS A 59 -19.37 -17.18 -4.85
CA LYS A 59 -19.21 -15.94 -5.61
C LYS A 59 -18.00 -16.05 -6.55
N LYS A 60 -18.14 -15.48 -7.76
CA LYS A 60 -17.07 -15.48 -8.76
C LYS A 60 -16.04 -14.40 -8.42
N SER A 61 -14.77 -14.77 -8.33
CA SER A 61 -13.67 -13.81 -8.28
C SER A 61 -13.13 -13.51 -9.67
N ILE A 62 -12.59 -12.32 -9.84
CA ILE A 62 -11.94 -11.87 -11.07
C ILE A 62 -10.64 -11.14 -10.75
N LYS A 63 -9.67 -11.24 -11.68
CA LYS A 63 -8.50 -10.36 -11.65
C LYS A 63 -8.94 -8.98 -12.11
N PHE A 64 -8.71 -7.97 -11.30
CA PHE A 64 -9.23 -6.64 -11.53
C PHE A 64 -8.17 -5.64 -11.96
N MET A 65 -7.03 -5.57 -11.25
CA MET A 65 -5.98 -4.63 -11.61
C MET A 65 -4.58 -5.08 -11.22
N TYR A 66 -3.58 -4.48 -11.86
CA TYR A 66 -2.21 -4.44 -11.38
C TYR A 66 -1.84 -3.03 -10.91
N LEU A 67 -1.20 -2.96 -9.76
CA LEU A 67 -0.56 -1.76 -9.21
C LEU A 67 0.94 -1.99 -9.07
N PHE A 68 1.73 -0.95 -9.31
CA PHE A 68 3.20 -1.06 -9.31
C PHE A 68 3.88 -0.30 -8.18
N TYR A 69 3.16 0.60 -7.50
CA TYR A 69 3.70 1.51 -6.50
C TYR A 69 3.02 1.31 -5.13
N GLN A 70 3.82 1.28 -4.06
CA GLN A 70 3.33 0.99 -2.71
C GLN A 70 2.32 2.02 -2.19
N GLU A 71 2.51 3.29 -2.53
CA GLU A 71 1.58 4.36 -2.16
C GLU A 71 0.19 4.13 -2.75
N ASP A 72 0.13 3.79 -4.03
CA ASP A 72 -1.13 3.50 -4.73
C ASP A 72 -1.82 2.27 -4.14
N ILE A 73 -1.04 1.23 -3.80
CA ILE A 73 -1.54 0.03 -3.13
C ILE A 73 -2.19 0.41 -1.79
N MET A 74 -1.52 1.21 -0.96
CA MET A 74 -2.05 1.60 0.35
C MET A 74 -3.34 2.43 0.24
N ILE A 75 -3.39 3.38 -0.69
CA ILE A 75 -4.57 4.24 -0.85
C ILE A 75 -5.76 3.43 -1.37
N ILE A 76 -5.56 2.60 -2.40
CA ILE A 76 -6.64 1.78 -2.96
C ILE A 76 -7.15 0.76 -1.93
N LYS A 77 -6.28 0.14 -1.13
CA LYS A 77 -6.69 -0.75 -0.02
C LYS A 77 -7.62 -0.01 0.95
N SER A 78 -7.26 1.22 1.34
CA SER A 78 -8.06 2.02 2.24
C SER A 78 -9.42 2.37 1.65
N LEU A 79 -9.47 2.72 0.35
CA LEU A 79 -10.72 3.04 -0.34
C LEU A 79 -11.64 1.82 -0.48
N PHE A 80 -11.09 0.66 -0.82
CA PHE A 80 -11.88 -0.57 -0.89
C PHE A 80 -12.39 -0.97 0.48
N GLN A 81 -11.58 -0.83 1.53
CA GLN A 81 -12.00 -1.10 2.90
C GLN A 81 -13.11 -0.15 3.35
N SER A 82 -13.06 1.14 3.01
CA SER A 82 -14.10 2.10 3.38
C SER A 82 -15.43 1.84 2.68
N GLU A 83 -15.39 1.35 1.43
CA GLU A 83 -16.57 1.01 0.63
C GLU A 83 -17.03 -0.45 0.83
N GLY A 84 -16.34 -1.21 1.70
CA GLY A 84 -16.69 -2.59 2.01
C GLY A 84 -16.49 -3.56 0.85
N ILE A 85 -15.58 -3.24 -0.09
CA ILE A 85 -15.25 -4.08 -1.25
C ILE A 85 -14.20 -5.12 -0.82
N PRO A 86 -14.54 -6.41 -0.76
CA PRO A 86 -13.59 -7.45 -0.41
C PRO A 86 -12.57 -7.67 -1.53
N TYR A 87 -11.30 -7.83 -1.18
CA TYR A 87 -10.23 -8.03 -2.15
C TYR A 87 -9.18 -9.03 -1.67
N ARG A 88 -8.54 -9.70 -2.62
CA ARG A 88 -7.30 -10.49 -2.40
C ARG A 88 -6.17 -9.85 -3.17
N MET A 89 -4.97 -9.89 -2.59
CA MET A 89 -3.76 -9.43 -3.27
C MET A 89 -2.78 -10.57 -3.51
N GLU A 90 -2.02 -10.45 -4.59
CA GLU A 90 -0.83 -11.26 -4.83
C GLU A 90 0.35 -10.33 -5.03
N ASN A 91 1.53 -10.73 -4.55
CA ASN A 91 2.78 -9.98 -4.69
C ASN A 91 2.83 -8.61 -3.99
N GLU A 92 2.08 -8.42 -2.89
CA GLU A 92 1.95 -7.11 -2.19
C GLU A 92 3.30 -6.42 -1.90
N HIS A 93 4.33 -7.19 -1.56
CA HIS A 93 5.65 -6.65 -1.21
C HIS A 93 6.66 -6.65 -2.36
N LEU A 94 6.34 -7.15 -3.56
CA LEU A 94 7.30 -7.16 -4.67
C LEU A 94 7.62 -5.74 -5.15
N SER A 95 6.63 -4.85 -5.13
CA SER A 95 6.78 -3.43 -5.48
C SER A 95 7.71 -2.67 -4.53
N SER A 96 7.83 -3.10 -3.26
CA SER A 96 8.72 -2.47 -2.28
C SER A 96 10.16 -2.97 -2.36
N ILE A 97 10.37 -4.21 -2.85
CA ILE A 97 11.70 -4.82 -3.00
C ILE A 97 12.32 -4.47 -4.35
N LEU A 98 11.55 -4.55 -5.44
CA LEU A 98 12.02 -4.32 -6.81
C LEU A 98 11.70 -2.88 -7.24
N VAL A 99 12.39 -1.94 -6.60
CA VAL A 99 12.31 -0.51 -6.89
C VAL A 99 12.73 -0.18 -8.33
N GLY A 100 11.89 0.56 -9.05
CA GLY A 100 12.14 0.90 -10.45
C GLY A 100 10.87 1.32 -11.19
N SER A 101 10.93 1.37 -12.53
CA SER A 101 9.70 1.42 -13.34
C SER A 101 8.91 0.13 -13.15
N GLY A 102 7.60 0.23 -13.07
CA GLY A 102 6.74 -0.96 -13.02
C GLY A 102 6.89 -1.77 -14.31
N VAL A 103 6.83 -3.08 -14.20
CA VAL A 103 6.87 -4.05 -15.29
C VAL A 103 5.95 -5.20 -14.88
N ALA A 104 4.87 -5.42 -15.64
CA ALA A 104 3.99 -6.55 -15.45
C ALA A 104 4.80 -7.85 -15.62
N GLY A 105 4.62 -8.80 -14.71
CA GLY A 105 5.47 -10.00 -14.64
C GLY A 105 6.72 -9.86 -13.77
N THR A 106 7.10 -8.64 -13.34
CA THR A 106 8.31 -8.42 -12.53
C THR A 106 8.03 -7.83 -11.15
N ASN A 107 7.41 -6.64 -11.08
CA ASN A 107 7.28 -5.87 -9.83
C ASN A 107 5.89 -5.22 -9.71
N TYR A 108 4.85 -6.05 -9.72
CA TYR A 108 3.45 -5.62 -9.62
C TYR A 108 2.74 -6.37 -8.49
N THR A 109 1.75 -5.71 -7.91
CA THR A 109 0.76 -6.30 -7.01
C THR A 109 -0.52 -6.54 -7.79
N ALA A 110 -1.02 -7.76 -7.79
CA ALA A 110 -2.29 -8.10 -8.41
C ALA A 110 -3.44 -7.98 -7.42
N PHE A 111 -4.52 -7.33 -7.83
CA PHE A 111 -5.76 -7.29 -7.08
C PHE A 111 -6.81 -8.18 -7.74
N TYR A 112 -7.48 -8.95 -6.89
CA TYR A 112 -8.66 -9.71 -7.21
C TYR A 112 -9.82 -9.19 -6.38
N ILE A 113 -10.99 -9.07 -7.00
CA ILE A 113 -12.24 -8.65 -6.35
C ILE A 113 -13.35 -9.63 -6.74
N LEU A 114 -14.50 -9.51 -6.10
CA LEU A 114 -15.69 -10.24 -6.54
C LEU A 114 -16.24 -9.62 -7.82
N ARG A 115 -16.74 -10.46 -8.73
CA ARG A 115 -17.28 -10.02 -10.02
C ARG A 115 -18.40 -8.99 -9.87
N GLU A 116 -19.22 -9.12 -8.84
CA GLU A 116 -20.35 -8.22 -8.56
C GLU A 116 -19.91 -6.81 -8.16
N ASP A 117 -18.73 -6.66 -7.54
CA ASP A 117 -18.19 -5.37 -7.09
C ASP A 117 -17.42 -4.63 -8.20
N TYR A 118 -17.36 -5.18 -9.41
CA TYR A 118 -16.50 -4.66 -10.48
C TYR A 118 -16.79 -3.20 -10.84
N GLU A 119 -18.06 -2.82 -10.99
CA GLU A 119 -18.42 -1.46 -11.41
C GLU A 119 -18.14 -0.44 -10.31
N ASP A 120 -18.38 -0.79 -9.04
CA ASP A 120 -18.09 0.06 -7.89
C ASP A 120 -16.58 0.24 -7.70
N ALA A 121 -15.83 -0.86 -7.75
CA ALA A 121 -14.37 -0.83 -7.71
C ALA A 121 -13.79 -0.02 -8.87
N LEU A 122 -14.33 -0.17 -10.09
CA LEU A 122 -13.92 0.59 -11.26
C LEU A 122 -14.15 2.09 -11.09
N LYS A 123 -15.29 2.47 -10.53
CA LYS A 123 -15.62 3.87 -10.25
C LYS A 123 -14.62 4.46 -9.24
N ILE A 124 -14.37 3.78 -8.13
CA ILE A 124 -13.42 4.23 -7.10
C ILE A 124 -12.01 4.43 -7.68
N VAL A 125 -11.52 3.46 -8.45
CA VAL A 125 -10.18 3.55 -9.06
C VAL A 125 -10.12 4.68 -10.08
N LYS A 126 -11.18 4.93 -10.85
CA LYS A 126 -11.27 6.07 -11.77
C LYS A 126 -11.24 7.41 -11.03
N GLU A 127 -12.01 7.55 -9.95
CA GLU A 127 -12.02 8.80 -9.18
C GLU A 127 -10.65 9.07 -8.53
N TYR A 128 -10.03 8.05 -7.94
CA TYR A 128 -8.66 8.15 -7.43
C TYR A 128 -7.67 8.55 -8.53
N ALA A 129 -7.78 7.93 -9.70
CA ALA A 129 -6.95 8.20 -10.86
C ALA A 129 -7.05 9.65 -11.36
N GLU A 130 -8.26 10.19 -11.39
CA GLU A 130 -8.54 11.57 -11.78
C GLU A 130 -7.99 12.57 -10.74
N ASN A 131 -8.18 12.29 -9.44
CA ASN A 131 -7.69 13.16 -8.38
C ASN A 131 -6.16 13.24 -8.32
N LYS A 132 -5.47 12.09 -8.48
CA LYS A 132 -4.00 12.04 -8.54
C LYS A 132 -3.45 12.84 -9.74
N GLN A 133 -4.20 12.94 -10.83
CA GLN A 133 -3.84 13.79 -11.96
C GLN A 133 -3.98 15.28 -11.65
N LEU A 134 -5.03 15.70 -10.96
CA LEU A 134 -5.20 17.12 -10.59
C LEU A 134 -4.01 17.60 -9.73
N GLU A 135 -3.54 16.77 -8.80
CA GLU A 135 -2.37 17.07 -7.97
C GLU A 135 -1.04 17.15 -8.75
N THR A 136 -0.93 16.43 -9.87
CA THR A 136 0.29 16.39 -10.71
C THR A 136 0.25 17.38 -11.88
N SER A 137 -0.94 17.70 -12.39
CA SER A 137 -1.20 18.65 -13.48
C SER A 137 -0.88 20.10 -13.12
N ASP A 138 -0.86 20.45 -11.82
CA ASP A 138 -0.35 21.75 -11.36
C ASP A 138 1.16 21.94 -11.65
N LYS A 139 1.87 20.89 -12.10
CA LYS A 139 3.29 20.95 -12.46
C LYS A 139 3.64 20.72 -13.93
N ASP A 140 2.74 20.18 -14.76
CA ASP A 140 2.97 20.09 -16.21
C ASP A 140 1.66 19.85 -16.97
N SER A 141 1.27 20.82 -17.79
CA SER A 141 -0.04 20.88 -18.46
C SER A 141 0.04 20.42 -19.91
N THR A 142 -0.02 19.12 -20.19
CA THR A 142 -0.58 18.60 -21.45
C THR A 142 -0.68 17.08 -21.46
N GLY A 143 -1.90 16.53 -21.46
CA GLY A 143 -2.14 15.23 -22.08
C GLY A 143 -3.10 14.28 -21.37
N CYS A 144 -4.36 14.32 -21.80
CA CYS A 144 -5.21 13.17 -22.11
C CYS A 144 -5.39 12.09 -21.03
N MET A 145 -6.57 12.11 -20.39
CA MET A 145 -7.13 11.08 -19.49
C MET A 145 -6.85 9.61 -19.90
N THR A 146 -6.68 9.35 -21.20
CA THR A 146 -6.48 8.02 -21.78
C THR A 146 -5.15 7.36 -21.40
N LYS A 147 -4.21 8.05 -20.73
CA LYS A 147 -2.92 7.46 -20.32
C LYS A 147 -2.86 6.97 -18.88
N PHE A 148 -3.86 7.22 -18.04
CA PHE A 148 -3.77 6.89 -16.61
C PHE A 148 -4.17 5.44 -16.31
N ILE A 149 -5.25 4.98 -16.95
CA ILE A 149 -5.77 3.63 -16.79
C ILE A 149 -5.59 2.92 -18.12
N ASP A 150 -4.59 2.04 -18.19
CA ASP A 150 -4.46 1.16 -19.32
C ASP A 150 -5.40 -0.04 -19.14
N PHE A 151 -6.43 -0.11 -19.97
CA PHE A 151 -7.34 -1.25 -20.03
C PHE A 151 -6.77 -2.30 -20.97
N ILE A 152 -6.16 -3.34 -20.40
CA ILE A 152 -5.40 -4.33 -21.18
C ILE A 152 -5.60 -5.75 -20.66
N SER A 153 -5.61 -6.72 -21.57
CA SER A 153 -5.49 -8.15 -21.26
C SER A 153 -3.99 -8.52 -21.24
N ALA A 154 -3.19 -7.95 -20.34
CA ALA A 154 -1.74 -7.87 -20.57
C ALA A 154 -0.87 -8.87 -19.81
N ALA A 155 -0.03 -9.57 -20.58
CA ALA A 155 1.20 -10.22 -20.13
C ALA A 155 2.48 -9.36 -20.35
N ASN A 156 2.42 -8.22 -21.06
CA ASN A 156 3.62 -7.46 -21.49
C ASN A 156 3.56 -5.93 -21.22
N PHE A 157 2.90 -5.50 -20.15
CA PHE A 157 2.76 -4.07 -19.83
C PHE A 157 3.94 -3.51 -19.03
N ILE A 158 4.42 -2.32 -19.39
CA ILE A 158 5.54 -1.64 -18.70
C ILE A 158 5.19 -0.15 -18.53
N PRO A 159 4.76 0.30 -17.35
CA PRO A 159 4.56 1.73 -17.08
C PRO A 159 5.88 2.46 -16.87
N LYS A 160 6.04 3.68 -17.43
CA LYS A 160 7.24 4.50 -17.13
C LYS A 160 7.17 5.08 -15.72
N LYS A 161 8.35 5.36 -15.12
CA LYS A 161 8.48 5.90 -13.75
C LYS A 161 7.83 7.28 -13.56
N THR A 162 7.75 8.08 -14.62
CA THR A 162 7.13 9.41 -14.65
C THR A 162 5.73 9.39 -15.23
N GLU A 163 5.27 8.23 -15.72
CA GLU A 163 3.91 8.08 -16.21
C GLU A 163 3.00 7.80 -15.02
N THR A 164 1.94 8.60 -14.94
CA THR A 164 0.80 8.38 -14.04
C THR A 164 0.04 7.07 -14.32
N SER A 165 0.44 6.33 -15.36
CA SER A 165 -0.01 5.00 -15.80
C SER A 165 0.35 3.85 -14.84
N GLY A 166 0.35 4.10 -13.52
CA GLY A 166 0.68 3.09 -12.49
C GLY A 166 -0.44 2.08 -12.21
N ILE A 167 -1.57 2.20 -12.91
CA ILE A 167 -2.75 1.36 -12.73
C ILE A 167 -3.14 0.69 -14.04
N VAL A 168 -3.17 -0.64 -14.04
CA VAL A 168 -3.69 -1.45 -15.15
C VAL A 168 -4.99 -2.07 -14.73
N ILE A 169 -6.07 -1.85 -15.46
CA ILE A 169 -7.37 -2.48 -15.16
C ILE A 169 -7.69 -3.54 -16.22
N PHE A 170 -8.06 -4.73 -15.77
CA PHE A 170 -8.52 -5.81 -16.63
C PHE A 170 -10.01 -5.62 -16.92
N LYS A 171 -10.37 -5.65 -18.21
CA LYS A 171 -11.78 -5.61 -18.61
C LYS A 171 -12.49 -6.86 -18.14
N LEU A 172 -13.71 -6.70 -17.64
CA LEU A 172 -14.59 -7.82 -17.36
C LEU A 172 -14.87 -8.60 -18.67
N GLU A 173 -14.49 -9.88 -18.70
CA GLU A 173 -14.86 -10.78 -19.79
C GLU A 173 -16.36 -11.10 -19.68
N ASN A 174 -17.10 -10.91 -20.78
CA ASN A 174 -18.49 -11.36 -20.88
C ASN A 174 -18.46 -12.88 -21.13
N ASP A 175 -18.89 -13.68 -20.14
CA ASP A 175 -19.15 -15.11 -20.32
C ASP A 175 -20.31 -15.34 -21.31
#